data_AF-A0A1M5PN31-F1
#
_entry.id   AF-A0A1M5PN31-F1
#
_cell.length_a   1.000
_cell.length_b   1.000
_cell.length_c   1.000
_cell.angle_alpha   90.00
_cell.angle_beta   90.00
_cell.angle_gamma   90.00
#
_symmetry.space_group_name_H-M   'P 1'
#
loop_
_entity.id
_entity.type
_entity.pdbx_description
1 polymer ?
#
loop_
_entity_poly.entity_id
_entity_poly.type
_entity_poly.pdbx_seq_one_letter_code
_entity_poly.pdbx_strand_id
1 'polypeptide(L)' 'MERISVFLNVEDDPYYRIGICIGVEKGMEKGVRINIEVARAMKREGLPTSQIMRVTKLSSEEIEKL' A
#
# COMPACT_ATOMS: atom_id res chain seq x y z
N MET A 1 -6.81 26.19 9.93
CA MET A 1 -8.13 25.59 10.20
C MET A 1 -7.88 24.33 11.00
N GLU A 2 -8.25 24.30 12.28
CA GLU A 2 -8.17 23.07 13.07
C GLU A 2 -9.25 22.09 12.60
N ARG A 3 -8.93 20.79 12.61
CA ARG A 3 -9.91 19.75 12.27
C ARG A 3 -10.96 19.73 13.38
N ILE A 4 -12.24 19.61 13.04
CA ILE A 4 -13.34 19.42 14.01
C ILE A 4 -13.05 18.27 14.98
N SER A 5 -12.30 17.26 14.54
CA SER A 5 -11.87 16.15 15.37
C SER A 5 -11.01 16.56 16.57
N VAL A 6 -10.22 17.63 16.44
CA VAL A 6 -9.38 18.17 17.51
C VAL A 6 -10.23 18.88 18.56
N PHE A 7 -11.26 19.63 18.13
CA PHE A 7 -12.19 20.29 19.05
C PHE A 7 -13.07 19.29 19.83
N LEU A 8 -13.42 18.16 19.21
CA LEU A 8 -14.25 17.11 19.81
C LEU A 8 -13.45 16.05 20.60
N ASN A 9 -12.12 16.15 20.67
CA ASN A 9 -11.23 15.16 21.29
C ASN A 9 -11.47 13.70 20.81
N VAL A 10 -11.88 13.50 19.55
CA VAL A 10 -12.19 12.15 19.02
C VAL A 10 -10.95 11.26 18.94
N GLU A 11 -9.75 11.83 19.02
CA GLU A 11 -8.50 11.06 19.03
C GLU A 11 -8.33 10.21 20.31
N ASP A 12 -9.07 10.49 21.38
CA ASP A 12 -9.14 9.66 22.60
C ASP A 12 -10.22 8.58 22.53
N ASP A 13 -11.12 8.63 21.54
CA ASP A 13 -12.14 7.61 21.35
C ASP A 13 -11.50 6.29 20.86
N PRO A 14 -11.72 5.16 21.56
CA PRO A 14 -11.16 3.87 21.16
C PRO A 14 -11.61 3.41 19.78
N TYR A 15 -12.84 3.70 19.36
CA TYR A 15 -13.36 3.32 18.04
C TYR A 15 -12.73 4.17 16.92
N TYR A 16 -12.47 5.45 17.17
CA TYR A 16 -11.72 6.29 16.25
C TYR A 16 -10.32 5.73 15.98
N ARG A 17 -9.60 5.33 17.04
CA ARG A 17 -8.26 4.70 16.91
C ARG A 17 -8.32 3.39 16.12
N ILE A 18 -9.31 2.54 16.40
CA ILE A 18 -9.52 1.29 15.64
C ILE A 18 -9.79 1.60 14.16
N GLY A 19 -10.62 2.60 13.87
CA GLY A 19 -10.93 3.02 12.51
C GLY A 19 -9.69 3.46 11.73
N ILE A 20 -8.79 4.22 12.36
CA ILE A 20 -7.51 4.62 11.76
C ILE A 20 -6.63 3.39 11.48
N CYS A 21 -6.47 2.48 12.46
CA CYS A 21 -5.66 1.27 12.27
C CYS A 21 -6.18 0.43 11.09
N ILE A 22 -7.48 0.15 11.05
CA ILE A 22 -8.11 -0.61 9.94
C ILE A 22 -7.92 0.13 8.60
N GLY A 23 -8.05 1.46 8.59
CA GLY A 23 -7.86 2.27 7.40
C GLY A 23 -6.44 2.17 6.85
N VAL A 24 -5.44 2.23 7.73
CA VAL A 24 -4.02 2.08 7.38
C VAL A 24 -3.75 0.68 6.84
N GLU A 25 -4.19 -0.37 7.55
CA GLU A 25 -4.00 -1.76 7.15
C GLU A 25 -4.59 -2.05 5.77
N LYS A 26 -5.86 -1.68 5.55
CA LYS A 26 -6.52 -1.82 4.24
C LYS A 26 -5.83 -1.02 3.14
N GLY A 27 -5.27 0.15 3.47
CA GLY A 27 -4.50 0.97 2.55
C GLY A 27 -3.22 0.26 2.10
N MET A 28 -2.50 -0.33 3.06
CA MET A 28 -1.28 -1.10 2.79
C MET A 28 -1.58 -2.34 1.95
N GLU A 29 -2.60 -3.13 2.30
CA GLU A 29 -3.00 -4.32 1.53
C GLU A 29 -3.34 -3.98 0.08
N LYS A 30 -4.11 -2.91 -0.14
CA LYS A 30 -4.45 -2.45 -1.49
C LYS A 30 -3.21 -2.02 -2.26
N GLY A 31 -2.29 -1.30 -1.63
CA GLY A 31 -1.02 -0.88 -2.23
C GLY A 31 -0.17 -2.06 -2.68
N VAL A 32 -0.03 -3.08 -1.82
CA VAL A 32 0.71 -4.31 -2.13
C VAL A 32 0.08 -5.04 -3.32
N ARG A 33 -1.25 -5.19 -3.33
CA ARG A 33 -1.95 -5.87 -4.44
C ARG A 33 -1.74 -5.17 -5.78
N ILE A 34 -1.84 -3.83 -5.81
CA ILE A 34 -1.62 -3.04 -7.03
C ILE A 34 -0.18 -3.22 -7.51
N ASN A 35 0.82 -3.18 -6.61
CA ASN A 35 2.23 -3.37 -7.00
C ASN A 35 2.48 -4.74 -7.64
N ILE A 36 1.85 -5.80 -7.13
CA ILE A 36 1.94 -7.16 -7.68
C ILE A 36 1.31 -7.23 -9.09
N GLU A 37 0.13 -6.64 -9.27
CA GLU A 37 -0.57 -6.60 -10.56
C GLU A 37 0.23 -5.83 -11.62
N VAL A 38 0.80 -4.69 -11.25
CA VAL A 38 1.68 -3.89 -12.11
C VAL A 38 2.94 -4.69 -12.47
N ALA A 39 3.60 -5.32 -11.49
CA ALA A 39 4.78 -6.14 -11.74
C ALA A 39 4.51 -7.30 -12.71
N ARG A 40 3.34 -7.96 -12.60
CA ARG A 40 2.89 -9.00 -13.54
C ARG A 40 2.66 -8.47 -14.94
N ALA A 41 2.03 -7.30 -15.07
CA ALA A 41 1.82 -6.66 -16.36
C ALA A 41 3.18 -6.33 -17.02
N MET A 42 4.10 -5.74 -16.26
CA MET A 42 5.44 -5.40 -16.75
C MET A 42 6.24 -6.64 -17.18
N LYS A 43 6.17 -7.73 -16.40
CA LYS A 43 6.81 -9.01 -16.75
C LYS A 43 6.25 -9.59 -18.06
N ARG A 44 4.93 -9.51 -18.25
CA ARG A 44 4.26 -9.94 -19.49
C ARG A 44 4.67 -9.11 -20.71
N GLU A 45 4.93 -7.82 -20.51
CA GLU A 45 5.45 -6.92 -21.54
C GLU A 45 6.94 -7.12 -21.83
N GLY A 46 7.62 -8.02 -21.11
CA GLY A 46 9.03 -8.35 -21.32
C GLY A 46 10.00 -7.33 -20.75
N LEU A 47 9.56 -6.48 -19.81
CA LEU A 47 10.43 -5.51 -19.16
C LEU A 47 11.51 -6.21 -18.31
N PRO A 48 12.75 -5.72 -18.31
CA PRO A 48 13.83 -6.26 -17.49
C PRO A 48 13.48 -6.23 -15.99
N THR A 49 13.86 -7.27 -15.26
CA THR A 49 13.66 -7.39 -13.80
C THR A 49 14.15 -6.15 -13.06
N SER A 50 15.29 -5.57 -13.46
CA SER A 50 15.85 -4.36 -12.83
C SER A 50 14.96 -3.12 -12.96
N GLN A 51 14.16 -3.01 -14.03
CA GLN A 51 13.18 -1.93 -14.20
C GLN A 51 11.93 -2.20 -13.37
N ILE A 52 11.47 -3.45 -13.34
CA ILE A 52 10.32 -3.86 -12.52
C ILE A 52 10.62 -3.59 -11.03
N MET A 53 11.78 -4.04 -10.53
CA MET A 53 12.23 -3.79 -9.16
C MET A 53 12.23 -2.30 -8.80
N ARG A 54 12.69 -1.44 -9.72
CA ARG A 54 12.76 0.00 -9.49
C ARG A 54 11.38 0.63 -9.32
N VAL A 55 10.40 0.18 -10.08
CA VAL A 55 9.04 0.75 -10.10
C VAL A 55 8.20 0.19 -8.96
N THR A 56 8.25 -1.12 -8.72
CA THR A 56 7.35 -1.81 -7.79
C THR A 56 7.97 -2.04 -6.41
N LYS A 57 9.29 -1.79 -6.27
CA LYS A 57 10.11 -2.07 -5.09
C LYS A 57 10.12 -3.52 -4.64
N LEU A 58 9.65 -4.44 -5.49
CA LEU A 58 9.76 -5.87 -5.27
C LEU A 58 11.21 -6.32 -5.44
N SER A 59 11.59 -7.35 -4.70
CA SER A 59 12.85 -8.06 -4.89
C SER A 59 12.82 -8.86 -6.20
N SER A 60 14.01 -9.22 -6.70
CA SER A 60 14.12 -10.11 -7.86
C SER A 60 13.45 -11.46 -7.62
N GLU A 61 13.55 -12.01 -6.40
CA GLU A 61 12.92 -13.27 -6.00
C GLU A 61 11.40 -13.20 -6.06
N GLU A 62 10.81 -12.10 -5.61
CA GLU A 62 9.36 -11.88 -5.70
C GLU A 62 8.93 -11.80 -7.16
N ILE A 63 9.65 -11.06 -8.00
CA ILE A 63 9.34 -10.91 -9.43
C ILE A 63 9.48 -12.23 -10.20
N GLU A 64 10.45 -13.07 -9.85
CA GLU A 64 10.60 -14.41 -10.45
C GLU A 64 9.39 -15.30 -10.14
N LYS A 65 8.83 -15.20 -8.93
CA LYS A 65 7.64 -15.94 -8.48
C LYS A 65 6.30 -15.41 -9.03
N LEU A 66 6.27 -14.22 -9.65
CA LEU A 66 5.07 -13.60 -10.23
C LEU A 66 4.61 -14.23 -11.54
#